data_AF-A0A510KF41-F1
#
_entry.id   AF-A0A510KF41-F1
#
_cell.length_a   1.000
_cell.length_b   1.000
_cell.length_c   1.000
_cell.angle_alpha   90.00
_cell.angle_beta   90.00
_cell.angle_gamma   90.00
#
_symmetry.space_group_name_H-M   'P 1'
#
loop_
_entity.id
_entity.type
_entity.pdbx_description
1 polymer ?
#
loop_
_entity_poly.entity_id
_entity_poly.type
_entity_poly.pdbx_seq_one_letter_code
_entity_poly.pdbx_strand_id
1 'polypeptide(L)'
;MAKKSNYYPRTLRRKKWEVQRDKNIKVRDRATLFNLAVGLNGYTVSTGIISKELNGENIIARPLEVDEYMKVGIIMQKNTKLSVYGKVYVEALKEHLKYTEIL
;
A
#
# COMPACT_ATOMS: atom_id res chain seq x y z
N MET A 1 -5.25 -9.39 32.35
CA MET A 1 -4.13 -9.80 31.47
C MET A 1 -3.92 -8.74 30.39
N ALA A 2 -2.85 -7.95 30.47
CA ALA A 2 -2.55 -6.90 29.49
C ALA A 2 -1.89 -7.50 28.24
N LYS A 3 -2.47 -7.29 27.06
CA LYS A 3 -1.85 -7.64 25.77
C LYS A 3 -0.59 -6.79 25.60
N LYS A 4 0.59 -7.44 25.57
CA LYS A 4 1.88 -6.78 25.30
C LYS A 4 1.79 -6.06 23.96
N SER A 5 1.92 -4.73 24.00
CA SER A 5 2.15 -3.90 22.82
C SER A 5 3.50 -4.28 22.22
N ASN A 6 3.52 -4.77 20.98
CA ASN A 6 4.74 -5.04 20.22
C ASN A 6 5.38 -3.71 19.76
N TYR A 7 5.91 -2.94 20.70
CA TYR A 7 6.69 -1.74 20.40
C TYR A 7 8.11 -2.15 19.97
N TYR A 8 8.40 -2.04 18.68
CA TYR A 8 9.75 -2.19 18.15
C TYR A 8 10.44 -0.83 18.06
N PRO A 9 11.62 -0.65 18.69
CA PRO A 9 12.34 0.61 18.62
C PRO A 9 12.77 0.92 17.18
N ARG A 10 12.78 2.21 16.83
CA ARG A 10 12.98 2.74 15.47
C ARG A 10 14.25 2.21 14.77
N THR A 11 15.26 1.86 15.54
CA THR A 11 16.55 1.33 15.09
C THR A 11 16.49 -0.14 14.68
N LEU A 12 15.74 -0.97 15.41
CA LEU A 12 15.55 -2.41 15.09
C LEU A 12 14.58 -2.63 13.92
N ARG A 13 13.66 -1.68 13.68
CA ARG A 13 12.72 -1.75 12.55
C ARG A 13 13.43 -1.66 11.19
N ARG A 14 14.56 -0.96 11.09
CA ARG A 14 15.27 -0.77 9.81
C ARG A 14 15.97 -2.04 9.32
N LYS A 15 16.62 -2.77 10.22
CA LYS A 15 17.45 -3.93 9.86
C LYS A 15 16.65 -5.18 9.47
N LYS A 16 15.43 -5.33 9.99
CA LYS A 16 14.62 -6.54 9.84
C LYS A 16 13.93 -6.69 8.46
N TRP A 17 13.77 -5.59 7.72
CA TRP A 17 12.96 -5.57 6.49
C TRP A 17 13.75 -5.23 5.22
N GLU A 18 15.05 -5.01 5.31
CA GLU A 18 15.88 -4.74 4.13
C GLU A 18 16.33 -6.07 3.52
N VAL A 19 15.52 -6.59 2.59
CA VAL A 19 15.94 -7.69 1.72
C VAL A 19 17.12 -7.17 0.89
N GLN A 20 18.31 -7.74 1.06
CA GLN A 20 19.47 -7.33 0.29
C GLN A 20 19.25 -7.63 -1.20
N ARG A 21 19.44 -6.62 -2.03
CA ARG A 21 19.37 -6.67 -3.48
C ARG A 21 20.53 -5.85 -4.02
N ASP A 22 21.19 -6.35 -5.06
CA ASP A 22 22.35 -5.67 -5.66
C ASP A 22 21.99 -4.30 -6.26
N LYS A 23 20.73 -4.14 -6.68
CA LYS A 23 20.17 -2.87 -7.18
C LYS A 23 18.94 -2.51 -6.36
N ASN A 24 18.99 -1.35 -5.70
CA ASN A 24 17.90 -0.82 -4.88
C ASN A 24 17.75 0.67 -5.15
N ILE A 25 16.58 1.09 -5.64
CA ILE A 25 16.26 2.50 -5.92
C ILE A 25 15.15 2.92 -4.97
N LYS A 26 15.36 4.04 -4.27
CA LYS A 26 14.39 4.61 -3.31
C LYS A 26 13.70 5.79 -3.97
N VAL A 27 12.38 5.73 -4.05
CA VAL A 27 11.53 6.74 -4.70
C VAL A 27 10.45 7.19 -3.72
N ARG A 28 9.96 8.43 -3.86
CA ARG A 28 8.91 8.99 -2.99
C ARG A 28 7.54 9.11 -3.67
N ASP A 29 7.49 9.16 -4.99
CA ASP A 29 6.27 9.32 -5.77
C ASP A 29 5.98 8.10 -6.66
N ARG A 30 4.69 7.85 -6.91
CA ARG A 30 4.25 6.66 -7.64
C ARG A 30 4.54 6.74 -9.15
N ALA A 31 4.45 7.94 -9.74
CA ALA A 31 4.66 8.11 -11.18
C ALA A 31 6.11 7.80 -11.57
N THR A 32 7.09 8.32 -10.82
CA THR A 32 8.51 8.02 -11.00
C THR A 32 8.78 6.54 -10.76
N LEU A 33 8.18 5.95 -9.73
CA LEU A 33 8.32 4.51 -9.47
C LEU A 33 7.88 3.67 -10.68
N PHE A 34 6.74 4.01 -11.30
CA PHE A 34 6.23 3.27 -12.45
C PHE A 34 7.09 3.45 -13.69
N ASN A 35 7.53 4.68 -13.98
CA ASN A 35 8.43 4.94 -15.10
C ASN A 35 9.75 4.16 -14.96
N LEU A 36 10.33 4.14 -13.76
CA LEU A 36 11.56 3.40 -13.47
C LEU A 36 11.35 1.88 -13.51
N ALA A 37 10.24 1.38 -12.98
CA ALA A 37 9.92 -0.05 -13.04
C ALA A 37 9.80 -0.54 -14.48
N VAL A 38 9.10 0.19 -15.35
CA VAL A 38 9.01 -0.15 -16.78
C VAL A 38 10.38 -0.04 -17.47
N GLY A 39 11.07 1.09 -17.30
CA GLY A 39 12.34 1.36 -18.02
C GLY A 39 13.51 0.47 -17.60
N LEU A 40 13.49 -0.07 -16.38
CA LEU A 40 14.58 -0.88 -15.84
C LEU A 40 14.23 -2.38 -15.73
N ASN A 41 13.05 -2.78 -16.22
CA ASN A 41 12.48 -4.10 -15.93
C ASN A 41 12.51 -4.41 -14.42
N GLY A 42 12.15 -3.40 -13.63
CA GLY A 42 12.15 -3.41 -12.18
C GLY A 42 10.81 -3.88 -11.62
N TYR A 43 10.81 -4.15 -10.31
CA TYR A 43 9.60 -4.50 -9.57
C TYR A 43 9.56 -3.73 -8.25
N THR A 44 8.38 -3.70 -7.64
CA THR A 44 8.16 -3.13 -6.32
C THR A 44 7.10 -3.93 -5.57
N VAL A 45 7.20 -3.96 -4.25
CA VAL A 45 6.18 -4.57 -3.40
C VAL A 45 5.14 -3.49 -3.08
N SER A 46 3.87 -3.76 -3.41
CA SER A 46 2.78 -2.80 -3.25
C SER A 46 1.50 -3.48 -2.79
N THR A 47 0.45 -2.68 -2.56
CA THR A 47 -0.88 -3.17 -2.17
C THR A 47 -1.62 -3.92 -3.28
N GLY A 48 -1.07 -3.94 -4.51
CA GLY A 48 -1.70 -4.56 -5.67
C GLY A 48 -2.88 -3.80 -6.28
N ILE A 49 -3.30 -2.68 -5.65
CA ILE A 49 -4.36 -1.82 -6.17
C ILE A 49 -3.81 -1.02 -7.35
N ILE A 50 -4.15 -1.47 -8.56
CA ILE A 50 -3.77 -0.82 -9.83
C ILE A 50 -5.01 -0.62 -10.70
N SER A 51 -5.03 0.48 -11.45
CA SER A 51 -6.02 0.71 -12.51
C SER A 51 -5.32 0.60 -13.86
N LYS A 52 -5.75 -0.34 -14.70
CA LYS A 52 -5.21 -0.51 -16.06
C LYS A 52 -5.46 0.75 -16.91
N GLU A 53 -6.61 1.38 -16.73
CA GLU A 53 -7.01 2.60 -17.45
C GLU A 53 -6.06 3.77 -17.18
N LEU A 54 -5.52 3.87 -15.95
CA LEU A 54 -4.63 4.97 -15.55
C LEU A 54 -3.15 4.67 -15.74
N ASN A 55 -2.73 3.41 -15.64
CA ASN A 55 -1.31 3.03 -15.58
C ASN A 55 -0.83 2.25 -16.82
N GLY A 56 -1.73 1.98 -17.78
CA GLY A 56 -1.44 1.16 -18.96
C GLY A 56 -1.28 -0.33 -18.62
N GLU A 57 -0.88 -1.10 -19.63
CA GLU A 57 -0.74 -2.56 -19.51
C GLU A 57 0.66 -3.03 -19.07
N ASN A 58 1.63 -2.11 -19.03
CA ASN A 58 3.05 -2.42 -18.75
C ASN A 58 3.33 -2.70 -17.27
N ILE A 59 2.37 -2.44 -16.38
CA ILE A 59 2.46 -2.72 -14.95
C ILE A 59 1.36 -3.71 -14.57
N ILE A 60 1.78 -4.85 -14.03
CA ILE A 60 0.87 -5.88 -13.53
C ILE A 60 1.09 -6.08 -12.04
N ALA A 61 0.01 -6.30 -11.30
CA ALA A 61 0.06 -6.75 -9.91
C ALA A 61 0.02 -8.29 -9.90
N ARG A 62 0.96 -8.91 -9.19
CA ARG A 62 0.94 -10.35 -8.91
C ARG A 62 0.92 -10.58 -7.40
N PRO A 63 0.04 -11.47 -6.90
CA PRO A 63 0.07 -11.88 -5.51
C PRO A 63 1.45 -12.43 -5.14
N LEU A 64 1.94 -12.08 -3.96
CA LEU A 64 3.16 -12.64 -3.40
C LEU A 64 2.78 -13.84 -2.52
N GLU A 65 3.58 -14.90 -2.58
CA GLU A 65 3.41 -16.08 -1.72
C GLU A 65 4.00 -15.82 -0.32
N VAL A 66 3.33 -14.94 0.42
CA VAL A 66 3.74 -14.49 1.76
C VAL A 66 2.50 -14.36 2.65
N ASP A 67 2.67 -14.53 3.95
CA ASP A 67 1.58 -14.43 4.95
C ASP A 67 1.44 -12.98 5.50
N GLU A 68 2.15 -12.04 4.89
CA GLU A 68 2.11 -10.63 5.24
C GLU A 68 1.11 -9.85 4.40
N TYR A 69 0.35 -8.98 5.08
CA TYR A 69 -0.70 -8.16 4.44
C TYR A 69 -0.44 -6.67 4.65
N MET A 70 -0.72 -5.88 3.61
CA MET A 70 -0.76 -4.41 3.72
C MET A 70 -2.17 -3.96 4.07
N LYS A 71 -2.31 -3.22 5.18
CA LYS A 71 -3.58 -2.59 5.55
C LYS A 71 -3.69 -1.21 4.92
N VAL A 72 -4.71 -1.00 4.09
CA VAL A 72 -5.07 0.30 3.50
C VAL A 72 -6.39 0.74 4.13
N GLY A 73 -6.46 2.00 4.55
CA GLY A 73 -7.61 2.53 5.27
C GLY A 73 -7.62 4.04 5.27
N ILE A 74 -8.65 4.60 5.89
CA ILE A 74 -8.87 6.05 5.98
C ILE A 74 -8.49 6.51 7.39
N ILE A 75 -7.64 7.54 7.46
CA ILE A 75 -7.27 8.16 8.74
C ILE A 75 -8.21 9.32 9.01
N MET A 76 -8.85 9.31 10.18
CA MET A 76 -9.78 10.35 10.61
C MET A 76 -9.42 10.88 11.99
N GLN A 77 -9.73 12.15 12.23
CA GLN A 77 -9.62 12.73 13.56
C GLN A 77 -10.61 12.06 14.52
N LYS A 78 -10.18 11.80 15.75
CA LYS A 78 -11.02 11.20 16.80
C LYS A 78 -12.24 12.08 17.06
N ASN A 79 -13.41 11.45 17.22
CA ASN A 79 -14.71 12.09 17.45
C ASN A 79 -15.26 12.92 16.29
N THR A 80 -14.63 12.89 15.11
CA THR A 80 -15.17 13.52 13.91
C THR A 80 -16.13 12.56 13.21
N LYS A 81 -17.32 13.05 12.86
CA LYS A 81 -18.28 12.32 12.02
C LYS A 81 -18.00 12.63 10.55
N LEU A 82 -18.11 11.63 9.68
CA LEU A 82 -18.11 11.88 8.23
C LEU A 82 -19.30 12.78 7.87
N SER A 83 -19.03 13.77 7.02
CA SER A 83 -20.10 14.51 6.34
C SER A 83 -20.91 13.58 5.44
N VAL A 84 -22.06 14.05 4.96
CA VAL A 84 -22.87 13.30 3.99
C VAL A 84 -22.02 12.91 2.77
N TYR A 85 -21.27 13.86 2.21
CA TYR A 85 -20.35 13.60 1.09
C TYR A 85 -19.22 12.63 1.44
N GLY A 86 -18.67 12.74 2.65
CA GLY A 86 -17.64 11.81 3.12
C GLY A 86 -18.16 10.38 3.17
N LYS A 87 -19.39 10.16 3.64
CA LYS A 87 -20.02 8.84 3.64
C LYS A 87 -20.21 8.32 2.23
N VAL A 88 -20.78 9.13 1.33
CA VAL A 88 -21.00 8.74 -0.07
C VAL A 88 -19.68 8.36 -0.76
N TYR A 89 -18.63 9.14 -0.54
CA TYR A 89 -17.31 8.85 -1.09
C TYR A 89 -16.73 7.52 -0.57
N VAL A 90 -16.85 7.26 0.73
CA VAL A 90 -16.38 6.01 1.33
C VAL A 90 -17.15 4.81 0.78
N GLU A 91 -18.46 4.91 0.61
CA GLU A 91 -19.25 3.83 0.02
C GLU A 91 -18.88 3.58 -1.46
N ALA A 92 -18.69 4.65 -2.25
CA ALA A 92 -18.21 4.52 -3.62
C ALA A 92 -16.82 3.87 -3.71
N LEU A 93 -15.91 4.19 -2.78
CA LEU A 93 -14.60 3.55 -2.70
C LEU A 93 -14.70 2.05 -2.39
N LYS A 94 -15.55 1.66 -1.43
CA LYS A 94 -15.78 0.24 -1.10
C LYS A 94 -16.35 -0.51 -2.30
N GLU A 95 -17.29 0.09 -3.02
CA GLU A 95 -17.85 -0.52 -4.22
C GLU A 95 -16.81 -0.66 -5.34
N HIS A 96 -15.96 0.34 -5.54
CA HIS A 96 -14.93 0.26 -6.57
C HIS A 96 -13.85 -0.78 -6.25
N LEU A 97 -13.57 -0.99 -4.96
CA LEU A 97 -12.49 -1.84 -4.49
C LEU A 97 -12.89 -3.28 -4.18
N LYS A 98 -14.16 -3.67 -4.43
CA LYS A 98 -14.89 -4.99 -4.36
C LYS A 98 -14.16 -6.28 -3.90
N TYR A 99 -12.85 -6.40 -4.03
CA TYR A 99 -11.98 -7.50 -3.61
C TYR A 99 -10.95 -7.13 -2.52
N THR A 100 -11.01 -5.91 -1.96
CA THR A 100 -10.09 -5.41 -0.93
C THR A 100 -10.88 -4.95 0.30
N GLU A 101 -10.59 -5.52 1.47
CA GLU A 101 -11.15 -5.03 2.73
C GLU A 101 -10.50 -3.69 3.10
N ILE A 102 -11.25 -2.59 2.99
CA ILE A 102 -10.85 -1.29 3.52
C ILE A 102 -11.39 -1.21 4.96
N LEU A 103 -10.48 -1.04 5.91
CA LEU A 103 -10.77 -0.97 7.35
C LEU A 103 -10.51 0.42 7.93
#